data_AF-A0A416JTP6-F1
#
_entry.id   AF-A0A416JTP6-F1
#
_cell.length_a   1.000
_cell.length_b   1.000
_cell.length_c   1.000
_cell.angle_alpha   90.00
_cell.angle_beta   90.00
_cell.angle_gamma   90.00
#
_symmetry.space_group_name_H-M   'P 1'
#
loop_
_entity.id
_entity.type
_entity.pdbx_description
1 polymer ?
#
loop_
_entity_poly.entity_id
_entity_poly.type
_entity_poly.pdbx_seq_one_letter_code
_entity_poly.pdbx_strand_id
1 'polypeptide(L)' 'MMDFTQDERNMMMLYSPGTRSGLCEALTLMKEQLSEDESELFALADSVLRKVSAMDDAAFEKLNLYPD' A
#
# COMPACT_ATOMS: atom_id res chain seq x y z
N MET A 1 15.86 -4.49 4.85
CA MET A 1 15.23 -3.18 4.67
C MET A 1 14.20 -3.39 3.59
N MET A 2 12.90 -3.31 3.92
CA MET A 2 11.86 -3.58 2.93
C MET A 2 11.62 -2.28 2.18
N ASP A 3 12.42 -2.03 1.15
CA ASP A 3 12.30 -0.81 0.36
C ASP A 3 11.11 -0.95 -0.59
N PHE A 4 10.12 -0.07 -0.41
CA PHE A 4 9.05 0.09 -1.37
C PHE A 4 9.57 0.77 -2.64
N THR A 5 9.13 0.30 -3.80
CA THR A 5 9.40 0.94 -5.08
C THR A 5 8.69 2.29 -5.17
N GLN A 6 9.07 3.10 -6.16
CA GLN A 6 8.44 4.38 -6.42
C GLN A 6 6.91 4.23 -6.62
N ASP A 7 6.48 3.23 -7.40
CA ASP A 7 5.07 2.96 -7.67
C ASP A 7 4.31 2.55 -6.41
N GLU A 8 4.90 1.69 -5.59
CA GLU A 8 4.32 1.27 -4.32
C GLU A 8 4.15 2.46 -3.38
N ARG A 9 5.16 3.34 -3.28
CA ARG A 9 5.07 4.56 -2.47
C ARG A 9 4.02 5.52 -2.99
N ASN A 10 3.99 5.76 -4.30
CA ASN A 10 2.97 6.61 -4.92
C ASN A 10 1.56 6.09 -4.64
N MET A 11 1.36 4.78 -4.78
CA MET A 11 0.08 4.16 -4.49
C MET A 11 -0.28 4.28 -3.01
N MET A 12 0.67 4.05 -2.10
CA MET A 12 0.44 4.28 -0.69
C MET A 12 0.13 5.74 -0.38
N MET A 13 0.75 6.72 -1.03
CA MET A 13 0.39 8.13 -0.83
C MET A 13 -0.99 8.49 -1.40
N LEU A 14 -1.46 7.78 -2.42
CA LEU A 14 -2.80 7.98 -3.00
C LEU A 14 -3.91 7.33 -2.15
N TYR A 15 -3.65 6.15 -1.60
CA TYR A 15 -4.65 5.32 -0.92
C TYR A 15 -4.50 5.26 0.61
N SER A 16 -3.39 5.73 1.19
CA SER A 16 -3.18 5.72 2.64
C SER A 16 -3.97 6.84 3.29
N PRO A 17 -4.92 6.54 4.19
CA PRO A 17 -5.57 7.55 5.03
C PRO A 17 -4.67 8.00 6.20
N GLY A 18 -3.37 7.66 6.17
CA GLY A 18 -2.40 7.95 7.23
C GLY A 18 -2.21 6.82 8.25
N THR A 19 -2.91 5.69 8.10
CA THR A 19 -2.74 4.50 8.97
C THR A 19 -2.51 3.23 8.16
N ARG A 20 -1.74 2.30 8.75
CA ARG A 20 -1.41 1.00 8.15
C ARG A 20 -2.65 0.17 7.84
N SER A 21 -3.56 0.07 8.80
CA SER A 21 -4.84 -0.64 8.64
C SER A 21 -5.72 0.00 7.58
N GLY A 22 -5.85 1.33 7.59
CA GLY A 22 -6.67 2.03 6.60
C GLY A 22 -6.13 1.88 5.18
N LEU A 23 -4.81 1.85 5.00
CA LEU A 23 -4.19 1.53 3.72
C LEU A 23 -4.50 0.09 3.30
N CYS A 24 -4.39 -0.90 4.20
CA CYS A 24 -4.73 -2.29 3.88
C CYS A 24 -6.21 -2.44 3.47
N GLU A 25 -7.13 -1.76 4.15
CA GLU A 25 -8.54 -1.75 3.78
C GLU A 25 -8.76 -1.10 2.41
N ALA A 26 -8.17 0.06 2.15
CA ALA A 26 -8.28 0.74 0.86
C ALA A 26 -7.76 -0.14 -0.29
N LEU A 27 -6.62 -0.80 -0.10
CA LEU A 27 -6.06 -1.72 -1.09
C LEU A 27 -6.91 -2.98 -1.28
N THR A 28 -7.53 -3.50 -0.22
CA THR A 28 -8.45 -4.64 -0.33
C THR A 28 -9.70 -4.26 -1.13
N LEU A 29 -10.32 -3.13 -0.79
CA LEU A 29 -11.49 -2.61 -1.51
C LEU A 29 -11.17 -2.31 -2.97
N MET A 30 -9.97 -1.78 -3.24
CA MET A 30 -9.49 -1.56 -4.59
C MET A 30 -9.42 -2.90 -5.34
N LYS A 31 -8.76 -3.92 -4.77
CA LYS A 31 -8.66 -5.27 -5.37
C LYS A 31 -10.03 -5.90 -5.67
N GLU A 32 -11.04 -5.65 -4.85
CA GLU A 32 -12.40 -6.13 -5.11
C GLU A 32 -13.09 -5.43 -6.29
N GLN A 33 -12.67 -4.21 -6.62
CA GLN A 33 -13.18 -3.45 -7.76
C GLN A 33 -12.36 -3.65 -9.04
N LEU A 34 -11.14 -4.19 -8.94
CA LEU A 34 -10.30 -4.47 -10.09
C LEU A 34 -10.86 -5.62 -10.92
N SER A 35 -10.86 -5.44 -12.24
CA SER A 35 -11.21 -6.49 -13.19
C SER A 35 -9.99 -7.34 -13.57
N GLU A 36 -10.21 -8.49 -14.23
CA GLU A 36 -9.13 -9.40 -14.65
C GLU A 36 -8.08 -8.73 -15.57
N ASP A 37 -8.47 -7.69 -16.31
CA ASP A 37 -7.58 -6.87 -17.12
C ASP A 37 -6.58 -6.03 -16.30
N GLU A 38 -6.90 -5.71 -15.04
CA GLU A 38 -6.07 -4.86 -14.16
C GLU A 38 -5.08 -5.66 -13.30
N SER A 39 -4.54 -6.74 -13.87
CA SER A 39 -3.61 -7.65 -13.21
C SER A 39 -2.33 -6.96 -12.70
N GLU A 40 -1.83 -5.93 -13.39
CA GLU A 40 -0.67 -5.13 -12.95
C GLU A 40 -0.98 -4.33 -11.68
N LEU A 41 -2.15 -3.69 -11.64
CA LEU A 41 -2.62 -2.93 -10.48
C LEU A 41 -2.89 -3.86 -9.30
N PHE A 42 -3.46 -5.04 -9.57
CA PHE A 42 -3.68 -6.07 -8.56
C PHE A 42 -2.36 -6.58 -7.98
N ALA A 43 -1.36 -6.86 -8.82
CA ALA A 43 -0.04 -7.31 -8.37
C ALA A 43 0.69 -6.22 -7.56
N LEU A 44 0.55 -4.95 -7.96
CA LEU A 44 1.10 -3.82 -7.21
C LEU A 44 0.43 -3.70 -5.83
N ALA A 45 -0.91 -3.74 -5.78
CA ALA A 45 -1.67 -3.71 -4.53
C ALA A 45 -1.35 -4.88 -3.61
N ASP A 46 -1.21 -6.08 -4.17
CA ASP A 46 -0.83 -7.27 -3.42
C ASP A 46 0.60 -7.17 -2.85
N SER A 47 1.55 -6.68 -3.65
CA SER A 47 2.94 -6.44 -3.20
C SER A 47 2.98 -5.46 -2.04
N VAL A 48 2.27 -4.33 -2.15
CA VAL A 48 2.16 -3.33 -1.07
C VAL A 48 1.52 -3.95 0.16
N LEU A 49 0.35 -4.60 0.03
CA LEU A 49 -0.36 -5.25 1.13
C LEU A 49 0.52 -6.25 1.87
N ARG A 50 1.28 -7.06 1.14
CA ARG A 50 2.15 -8.08 1.72
C ARG A 50 3.32 -7.48 2.49
N LYS A 51 3.92 -6.40 1.98
CA LYS A 51 4.98 -5.66 2.68
C LYS A 51 4.44 -4.93 3.91
N VAL A 52 3.32 -4.23 3.77
CA VAL A 52 2.63 -3.48 4.84
C VAL A 52 2.11 -4.40 5.93
N SER A 53 1.65 -5.60 5.58
CA SER A 53 1.22 -6.62 6.56
C SER A 53 2.39 -7.30 7.27
N ALA A 54 3.57 -7.34 6.64
CA ALA A 54 4.79 -7.87 7.24
C ALA A 54 5.51 -6.87 8.15
N MET A 55 5.02 -5.62 8.25
CA MET A 55 5.59 -4.58 9.10
C MET A 55 4.58 -4.08 10.13
N ASP A 56 5.10 -3.64 11.27
CA ASP A 56 4.30 -3.05 12.36
C ASP A 56 3.97 -1.58 12.08
N ASP A 57 2.97 -1.06 12.78
CA ASP A 57 2.53 0.33 12.68
C ASP A 57 3.67 1.34 12.91
N ALA A 58 4.59 1.04 13.84
CA ALA A 58 5.76 1.87 14.10
C ALA A 58 6.76 1.92 12.91
N ALA A 59 6.84 0.85 12.11
CA ALA A 59 7.64 0.85 10.89
C ALA A 59 6.92 1.60 9.76
N PHE A 60 5.59 1.52 9.74
CA PHE A 60 4.76 2.27 8.81
C PHE A 60 4.85 3.78 9.05
N GLU A 61 4.78 4.25 10.29
CA GLU A 61 4.98 5.67 10.63
C GLU A 61 6.36 6.19 10.19
N LYS A 62 7.40 5.36 10.30
CA LYS A 62 8.76 5.70 9.85
C LYS A 62 8.90 5.83 8.34
N LEU A 63 7.96 5.34 7.54
CA LEU A 63 7.96 5.58 6.09
C LEU A 63 7.76 7.07 5.78
N ASN A 64 7.16 7.83 6.71
CA ASN A 64 6.88 9.24 6.58
C ASN A 64 6.33 9.59 5.19
N LEU A 65 5.24 8.90 4.81
CA LEU A 65 4.65 8.96 3.47
C LEU A 65 4.29 10.40 3.07
N TYR A 66 4.08 11.29 4.03
CA TYR A 66 3.90 12.72 3.80
C TYR A 66 4.97 13.49 4.57
N PRO A 67 6.14 13.78 3.97
CA PRO A 67 7.07 14.74 4.53
C PRO A 67 6.48 16.15 4.43
N ASP A 68 6.51 16.89 5.54
CA ASP A 68 6.14 18.31 5.64
C ASP A 68 6.90 19.20 4.63
#